data_AF-A0A933ZM55-F1
#
_entry.id   AF-A0A933ZM55-F1
#
_cell.length_a   1.000
_cell.length_b   1.000
_cell.length_c   1.000
_cell.angle_alpha   90.00
_cell.angle_beta   90.00
_cell.angle_gamma   90.00
#
_symmetry.space_group_name_H-M   'P 1'
#
loop_
_entity.id
_entity.type
_entity.pdbx_description
1 polymer ?
#
loop_
_entity_poly.entity_id
_entity_poly.type
_entity_poly.pdbx_seq_one_letter_code
_entity_poly.pdbx_strand_id
1 'polypeptide(L)'
;MSARTNPSWPLAALLVVAMLVACLESPSPVDAGGVGNPDTSTAAGDAGASPGPDAAQADGGASGPRDAAVFMVDGSVSGTPLENVAVQWPGPIDLCTRWRENNELAQEVARKVHVAIPQQVRLGLQPWQLAQARVDGLLVEKGNLSSQRWRPSEDSIGLSLRHYEVSTTGDYTSLQASIAHDLGAAGVLVERYQLYRSAQHTEPVVIGGGEDQVGFHLEMLGVPEPIELEACQGEPDWEKAVEVLRATRAGRHLVIHRYMDTRQLVRRGTYAVRLRGVQVAFTDAAWAVIESGDFFAQTYAAQHHNWFEDSLIDFTQEPRLYHTVFRPISEGGAGIPATPERLALNDVQGLDTLSYIDLTTRNPDGDATTERWDVQGGWTRVDDTVMTRRLTCDDASTFLVGLSGNGYMDSFQLLTCPQAAAPGYSLEGVVPVWFAEDPAVIGTLIEKAAISPASSSGRAGHSVKVGAFTVTFSTSNGTSFFVDVRDAQGQSTASYLSDKGELGPYPEPRHETLTAQSGAGDVSMMLERQRAGQGDGMSTIYVPLSFSMTFGGRTYVVDAMDRLRYTNTHHNWEDALEAKTGDGLVLLWRTRFLDEIHHEVEVKRESGEQVLAPTVLE
;
A
#
# COMPACT_ATOMS: atom_id res chain seq x y z
N MET A 1 -77.37 14.98 4.44
CA MET A 1 -75.95 14.56 4.38
C MET A 1 -75.67 14.22 2.91
N SER A 2 -75.60 15.16 1.95
CA SER A 2 -74.63 16.25 1.71
C SER A 2 -73.17 15.78 1.85
N ALA A 3 -72.26 15.87 0.88
CA ALA A 3 -72.28 16.21 -0.55
C ALA A 3 -70.83 16.03 -1.09
N ARG A 4 -70.69 15.57 -2.35
CA ARG A 4 -69.80 16.07 -3.43
C ARG A 4 -68.25 16.10 -3.18
N THR A 5 -67.33 15.90 -4.12
CA THR A 5 -67.29 15.76 -5.60
C THR A 5 -65.84 15.44 -6.00
N ASN A 6 -65.65 14.56 -6.99
CA ASN A 6 -64.47 14.51 -7.88
C ASN A 6 -64.44 15.77 -8.78
N PRO A 7 -63.29 16.21 -9.36
CA PRO A 7 -62.89 15.69 -10.68
C PRO A 7 -61.39 15.75 -11.09
N SER A 8 -61.07 14.91 -12.10
CA SER A 8 -60.21 15.11 -13.30
C SER A 8 -58.69 15.47 -13.21
N TRP A 9 -57.84 14.47 -13.54
CA TRP A 9 -56.93 14.32 -14.72
C TRP A 9 -56.47 15.58 -15.50
N PRO A 10 -55.19 15.69 -15.95
CA PRO A 10 -54.77 14.95 -17.17
C PRO A 10 -53.29 14.48 -17.28
N LEU A 11 -53.08 13.72 -18.36
CA LEU A 11 -51.86 13.24 -19.02
C LEU A 11 -50.84 14.33 -19.46
N ALA A 12 -49.61 13.86 -19.74
CA ALA A 12 -48.50 14.47 -20.51
C ALA A 12 -47.69 15.54 -19.75
N ALA A 13 -46.36 15.59 -19.78
CA ALA A 13 -45.45 15.29 -20.87
C ALA A 13 -44.04 14.92 -20.38
N LEU A 14 -43.33 14.17 -21.23
CA LEU A 14 -41.89 14.07 -21.32
C LEU A 14 -41.24 15.46 -21.19
N LEU A 15 -40.30 15.63 -20.26
CA LEU A 15 -39.34 16.75 -20.31
C LEU A 15 -37.93 16.21 -20.11
N VAL A 16 -37.24 16.04 -21.23
CA VAL A 16 -35.78 15.96 -21.28
C VAL A 16 -35.26 17.35 -20.93
N VAL A 17 -34.65 17.51 -19.75
CA VAL A 17 -33.83 18.68 -19.46
C VAL A 17 -32.41 18.34 -19.87
N ALA A 18 -32.02 18.80 -21.05
CA ALA A 18 -30.63 18.93 -21.43
C ALA A 18 -29.99 19.99 -20.52
N MET A 19 -29.05 19.58 -19.66
CA MET A 19 -28.14 20.54 -19.03
C MET A 19 -27.10 20.94 -20.06
N LEU A 20 -27.24 22.17 -20.56
CA LEU A 20 -26.16 22.92 -21.19
C LEU A 20 -25.03 23.10 -20.16
N VAL A 21 -23.86 22.56 -20.50
CA VAL A 21 -22.58 22.94 -19.93
C VAL A 21 -22.30 24.39 -20.33
N ALA A 22 -22.43 25.31 -19.38
CA ALA A 22 -21.91 26.65 -19.49
C ALA A 22 -20.42 26.63 -19.10
N CYS A 23 -19.55 26.48 -20.10
CA CYS A 23 -18.16 26.87 -20.03
C CYS A 23 -18.05 28.38 -20.30
N LEU A 24 -17.81 29.18 -19.27
CA LEU A 24 -17.31 30.56 -19.33
C LEU A 24 -16.58 30.79 -17.99
N GLU A 25 -15.40 31.38 -17.85
CA GLU A 25 -14.45 32.06 -18.73
C GLU A 25 -13.16 32.14 -17.89
N SER A 26 -12.03 31.67 -18.42
CA SER A 26 -10.72 32.07 -17.89
C SER A 26 -10.23 33.26 -18.72
N PRO A 27 -9.82 34.38 -18.11
CA PRO A 27 -9.34 35.54 -18.83
C PRO A 27 -7.99 35.27 -19.51
N SER A 28 -7.89 35.72 -20.77
CA SER A 28 -6.69 35.69 -21.60
C SER A 28 -5.49 36.39 -20.94
N PRO A 29 -4.27 35.84 -21.04
CA PRO A 29 -3.06 36.62 -20.84
C PRO A 29 -2.76 37.43 -22.11
N VAL A 30 -2.52 38.73 -21.90
CA VAL A 30 -2.06 39.67 -22.92
C VAL A 30 -0.58 39.41 -23.24
N ASP A 31 -0.28 39.56 -24.53
CA ASP A 31 1.00 39.44 -25.22
C ASP A 31 2.26 39.97 -24.51
N ALA A 32 3.35 39.21 -24.68
CA ALA A 32 4.66 39.77 -25.03
C ALA A 32 5.48 38.77 -25.87
N GLY A 33 5.53 39.02 -27.19
CA GLY A 33 6.59 38.72 -28.17
C GLY A 33 7.23 37.31 -28.16
N GLY A 34 7.03 36.48 -29.20
CA GLY A 34 7.78 36.58 -30.47
C GLY A 34 9.19 36.00 -30.29
N VAL A 35 9.57 34.87 -30.90
CA VAL A 35 9.89 34.70 -32.32
C VAL A 35 9.89 33.20 -32.68
N GLY A 36 9.35 32.83 -33.84
CA GLY A 36 9.82 31.66 -34.59
C GLY A 36 8.81 30.57 -34.96
N ASN A 37 7.86 30.91 -35.83
CA ASN A 37 7.19 29.99 -36.78
C ASN A 37 8.24 29.24 -37.66
N PRO A 38 7.94 28.19 -38.47
CA PRO A 38 6.61 27.77 -38.90
C PRO A 38 6.34 26.26 -39.09
N ASP A 39 5.05 25.93 -39.02
CA ASP A 39 4.28 25.18 -40.05
C ASP A 39 4.70 23.77 -40.49
N THR A 40 3.80 22.84 -40.80
CA THR A 40 2.32 22.81 -40.83
C THR A 40 1.87 21.38 -41.17
N SER A 41 0.59 21.15 -40.94
CA SER A 41 -0.34 20.37 -41.77
C SER A 41 -0.42 18.87 -41.48
N THR A 42 -1.45 18.39 -40.77
CA THR A 42 -2.88 18.18 -41.17
C THR A 42 -3.04 17.11 -42.24
N ALA A 43 -4.06 16.27 -42.29
CA ALA A 43 -5.14 15.86 -41.41
C ALA A 43 -5.89 14.74 -42.19
N ALA A 44 -6.62 13.91 -41.45
CA ALA A 44 -7.91 13.30 -41.81
C ALA A 44 -8.15 12.70 -43.22
N GLY A 45 -8.35 11.37 -43.24
CA GLY A 45 -9.64 10.74 -43.53
C GLY A 45 -10.13 10.70 -44.98
N ASP A 46 -10.38 9.49 -45.49
CA ASP A 46 -11.61 9.22 -46.23
C ASP A 46 -11.94 7.72 -46.28
N ALA A 47 -13.24 7.42 -46.15
CA ALA A 47 -13.84 6.10 -46.31
C ALA A 47 -14.50 6.00 -47.69
N GLY A 48 -14.40 4.85 -48.36
CA GLY A 48 -15.08 4.58 -49.62
C GLY A 48 -15.07 3.11 -50.01
N ALA A 49 -16.24 2.57 -50.35
CA ALA A 49 -16.57 1.15 -50.51
C ALA A 49 -16.24 0.52 -51.90
N SER A 50 -16.26 -0.83 -51.90
CA SER A 50 -16.22 -1.88 -52.97
C SER A 50 -17.02 -1.64 -54.29
N PRO A 51 -17.00 -2.49 -55.38
CA PRO A 51 -16.56 -3.91 -55.54
C PRO A 51 -15.88 -4.39 -56.89
N GLY A 52 -15.19 -5.55 -56.85
CA GLY A 52 -15.11 -6.64 -57.88
C GLY A 52 -14.37 -6.45 -59.23
N PRO A 53 -14.26 -7.50 -60.10
CA PRO A 53 -13.66 -8.84 -59.93
C PRO A 53 -12.63 -9.21 -61.06
N ASP A 54 -12.24 -10.49 -61.14
CA ASP A 54 -11.47 -11.22 -62.20
C ASP A 54 -9.95 -11.35 -61.98
N ALA A 55 -9.43 -12.51 -61.53
CA ALA A 55 -9.25 -13.83 -62.21
C ALA A 55 -7.96 -13.93 -63.04
N ALA A 56 -6.96 -14.66 -62.51
CA ALA A 56 -6.13 -15.61 -63.26
C ALA A 56 -5.11 -16.33 -62.34
N GLN A 57 -5.46 -17.57 -62.04
CA GLN A 57 -4.64 -18.76 -61.86
C GLN A 57 -3.19 -18.73 -62.41
N ALA A 58 -2.22 -19.09 -61.57
CA ALA A 58 -1.00 -19.79 -61.99
C ALA A 58 -0.45 -20.64 -60.83
N ASP A 59 -0.39 -21.94 -61.09
CA ASP A 59 0.24 -22.97 -60.26
C ASP A 59 1.76 -22.76 -60.14
N GLY A 60 2.32 -23.20 -59.00
CA GLY A 60 3.67 -23.75 -58.97
C GLY A 60 4.59 -23.17 -57.90
N GLY A 61 5.06 -24.04 -57.00
CA GLY A 61 6.32 -23.82 -56.30
C GLY A 61 6.25 -24.06 -54.79
N ALA A 62 6.33 -25.33 -54.39
CA ALA A 62 6.78 -25.69 -53.06
C ALA A 62 8.19 -25.13 -52.83
N SER A 63 8.31 -24.03 -52.08
CA SER A 63 9.56 -23.67 -51.40
C SER A 63 9.45 -24.15 -49.96
N GLY A 64 10.13 -25.27 -49.68
CA GLY A 64 10.38 -25.69 -48.30
C GLY A 64 11.11 -24.59 -47.51
N PRO A 65 11.17 -24.71 -46.18
CA PRO A 65 11.91 -23.77 -45.35
C PRO A 65 13.35 -23.74 -45.85
N ARG A 66 13.78 -22.58 -46.34
CA ARG A 66 15.20 -22.32 -46.55
C ARG A 66 15.83 -22.36 -45.16
N ASP A 67 16.66 -23.37 -44.93
CA ASP A 67 17.70 -23.34 -43.92
C ASP A 67 18.57 -22.12 -44.20
N ALA A 68 18.18 -20.98 -43.62
CA ALA A 68 19.10 -19.91 -43.36
C ALA A 68 20.09 -20.50 -42.36
N ALA A 69 21.27 -20.87 -42.86
CA ALA A 69 22.44 -21.03 -42.02
C ALA A 69 22.59 -19.72 -41.23
N VAL A 70 22.09 -19.75 -39.99
CA VAL A 70 22.35 -18.74 -38.98
C VAL A 70 23.85 -18.70 -38.86
N PHE A 71 24.47 -17.60 -39.31
CA PHE A 71 25.80 -17.27 -38.86
C PHE A 71 25.71 -17.19 -37.34
N MET A 72 26.18 -18.23 -36.65
CA MET A 72 26.54 -18.11 -35.24
C MET A 72 27.77 -17.21 -35.20
N VAL A 73 27.55 -15.90 -35.36
CA VAL A 73 28.37 -14.91 -34.66
C VAL A 73 28.33 -15.40 -33.22
N ASP A 74 29.50 -15.73 -32.67
CA ASP A 74 29.61 -16.26 -31.31
C ASP A 74 28.84 -15.29 -30.42
N GLY A 75 27.61 -15.65 -30.03
CA GLY A 75 26.65 -14.76 -29.38
C GLY A 75 27.09 -14.37 -27.99
N SER A 76 28.34 -14.67 -27.64
CA SER A 76 29.06 -14.42 -26.43
C SER A 76 29.31 -12.93 -26.19
N VAL A 77 29.40 -12.55 -24.92
CA VAL A 77 29.88 -11.23 -24.51
C VAL A 77 31.41 -11.11 -24.57
N SER A 78 32.15 -12.16 -24.91
CA SER A 78 33.62 -12.14 -25.03
C SER A 78 34.10 -11.13 -26.07
N GLY A 79 35.07 -10.28 -25.70
CA GLY A 79 35.61 -9.23 -26.56
C GLY A 79 34.70 -8.02 -26.72
N THR A 80 33.57 -7.95 -26.00
CA THR A 80 32.64 -6.82 -26.01
C THR A 80 32.79 -5.98 -24.74
N PRO A 81 32.23 -4.75 -24.69
CA PRO A 81 32.14 -3.99 -23.44
C PRO A 81 31.38 -4.67 -22.29
N LEU A 82 30.62 -5.74 -22.57
CA LEU A 82 29.94 -6.55 -21.54
C LEU A 82 30.83 -7.68 -20.99
N GLU A 83 32.04 -7.87 -21.53
CA GLU A 83 32.98 -8.86 -21.01
C GLU A 83 33.39 -8.51 -19.58
N ASN A 84 33.27 -9.46 -18.66
CA ASN A 84 33.59 -9.31 -17.23
C ASN A 84 32.75 -8.26 -16.49
N VAL A 85 31.67 -7.76 -17.08
CA VAL A 85 30.72 -6.90 -16.36
C VAL A 85 29.96 -7.76 -15.35
N ALA A 86 30.07 -7.39 -14.07
CA ALA A 86 29.30 -7.97 -12.99
C ALA A 86 27.95 -7.27 -12.84
N VAL A 87 26.95 -7.99 -12.34
CA VAL A 87 25.67 -7.42 -11.90
C VAL A 87 25.59 -7.60 -10.39
N GLN A 88 25.34 -6.50 -9.68
CA GLN A 88 25.36 -6.47 -8.21
C GLN A 88 24.04 -5.98 -7.67
N TRP A 89 23.51 -6.74 -6.72
CA TRP A 89 22.49 -6.27 -5.80
C TRP A 89 23.21 -5.67 -4.57
N PRO A 90 23.11 -4.36 -4.31
CA PRO A 90 23.82 -3.73 -3.20
C PRO A 90 23.23 -4.12 -1.83
N GLY A 91 22.01 -4.63 -1.80
CA GLY A 91 21.33 -5.17 -0.63
C GLY A 91 20.21 -6.11 -1.05
N PRO A 92 19.40 -6.58 -0.09
CA PRO A 92 18.15 -7.28 -0.38
C PRO A 92 17.22 -6.43 -1.27
N ILE A 93 16.44 -7.09 -2.11
CA ILE A 93 15.39 -6.47 -2.91
C ILE A 93 14.05 -7.04 -2.46
N ASP A 94 13.14 -6.14 -2.10
CA ASP A 94 11.73 -6.44 -1.86
C ASP A 94 10.92 -6.05 -3.09
N LEU A 95 10.31 -7.05 -3.73
CA LEU A 95 9.54 -6.89 -4.96
C LEU A 95 8.07 -7.18 -4.70
N CYS A 96 7.20 -6.28 -5.15
CA CYS A 96 5.75 -6.40 -5.06
C CYS A 96 5.17 -6.51 -6.47
N THR A 97 3.95 -7.05 -6.57
CA THR A 97 3.19 -7.02 -7.82
C THR A 97 3.03 -5.58 -8.30
N ARG A 98 3.45 -5.32 -9.54
CA ARG A 98 3.25 -4.04 -10.19
C ARG A 98 1.76 -3.83 -10.46
N TRP A 99 1.26 -2.65 -10.07
CA TRP A 99 -0.12 -2.28 -10.34
C TRP A 99 -0.39 -2.13 -11.84
N ARG A 100 -1.63 -2.44 -12.26
CA ARG A 100 -2.06 -2.42 -13.65
C ARG A 100 -3.41 -1.73 -13.80
N GLU A 101 -3.51 -0.91 -14.83
CA GLU A 101 -4.75 -0.24 -15.20
C GLU A 101 -5.80 -1.23 -15.74
N ASN A 102 -7.07 -0.97 -15.43
CA ASN A 102 -8.25 -1.63 -16.02
C ASN A 102 -8.40 -3.14 -15.74
N ASN A 103 -7.85 -3.64 -14.63
CA ASN A 103 -8.16 -4.99 -14.18
C ASN A 103 -9.29 -5.02 -13.17
N GLU A 104 -9.89 -6.21 -13.05
CA GLU A 104 -10.89 -6.51 -12.04
C GLU A 104 -10.21 -6.80 -10.68
N LEU A 105 -10.85 -6.42 -9.58
CA LEU A 105 -10.35 -6.65 -8.22
C LEU A 105 -9.98 -8.12 -7.96
N ALA A 106 -10.78 -9.08 -8.45
CA ALA A 106 -10.50 -10.51 -8.27
C ALA A 106 -9.18 -10.93 -8.94
N GLN A 107 -8.83 -10.33 -10.08
CA GLN A 107 -7.58 -10.61 -10.78
C GLN A 107 -6.40 -10.02 -10.00
N GLU A 108 -6.53 -8.80 -9.48
CA GLU A 108 -5.49 -8.19 -8.64
C GLU A 108 -5.26 -9.00 -7.35
N VAL A 109 -6.33 -9.48 -6.69
CA VAL A 109 -6.21 -10.38 -5.53
C VAL A 109 -5.48 -11.68 -5.89
N ALA A 110 -5.81 -12.30 -7.03
CA ALA A 110 -5.19 -13.57 -7.44
C ALA A 110 -3.70 -13.43 -7.78
N ARG A 111 -3.29 -12.24 -8.24
CA ARG A 111 -1.92 -11.93 -8.69
C ARG A 111 -1.03 -11.35 -7.61
N LYS A 112 -1.61 -10.91 -6.49
CA LYS A 112 -0.90 -10.29 -5.40
C LYS A 112 0.19 -11.21 -4.85
N VAL A 113 1.44 -10.77 -5.00
CA VAL A 113 2.63 -11.48 -4.55
C VAL A 113 3.67 -10.48 -4.05
N HIS A 114 4.43 -10.92 -3.06
CA HIS A 114 5.66 -10.31 -2.58
C HIS A 114 6.81 -11.30 -2.78
N VAL A 115 7.97 -10.81 -3.23
CA VAL A 115 9.17 -11.60 -3.44
C VAL A 115 10.35 -10.86 -2.81
N ALA A 116 10.94 -11.43 -1.77
CA ALA A 116 12.16 -10.91 -1.17
C ALA A 116 13.36 -11.72 -1.66
N ILE A 117 14.30 -11.03 -2.32
CA ILE A 117 15.53 -11.59 -2.85
C ILE A 117 16.69 -11.05 -1.99
N PRO A 118 17.44 -11.91 -1.30
CA PRO A 118 18.63 -11.47 -0.58
C PRO A 118 19.67 -10.82 -1.49
N GLN A 119 20.67 -10.17 -0.89
CA GLN A 119 21.80 -9.62 -1.63
C GLN A 119 22.52 -10.72 -2.42
N GLN A 120 22.77 -10.50 -3.70
CA GLN A 120 23.58 -11.42 -4.51
C GLN A 120 24.34 -10.72 -5.65
N VAL A 121 25.19 -11.51 -6.30
CA VAL A 121 26.15 -11.04 -7.30
C VAL A 121 26.18 -12.00 -8.47
N ARG A 122 26.13 -11.46 -9.69
CA ARG A 122 26.45 -12.16 -10.93
C ARG A 122 27.86 -11.74 -11.34
N LEU A 123 28.80 -12.69 -11.31
CA LEU A 123 30.21 -12.40 -11.60
C LEU A 123 30.49 -12.18 -13.10
N GLY A 124 29.52 -12.47 -13.96
CA GLY A 124 29.62 -12.20 -15.39
C GLY A 124 28.35 -12.59 -16.14
N LEU A 125 28.32 -12.20 -17.41
CA LEU A 125 27.15 -12.27 -18.29
C LEU A 125 27.26 -13.35 -19.37
N GLN A 126 28.25 -14.24 -19.29
CA GLN A 126 28.38 -15.34 -20.24
C GLN A 126 27.20 -16.32 -20.12
N PRO A 127 26.78 -16.99 -21.21
CA PRO A 127 25.64 -17.91 -21.16
C PRO A 127 25.77 -18.98 -20.07
N TRP A 128 26.96 -19.55 -19.91
CA TRP A 128 27.23 -20.59 -18.91
C TRP A 128 27.25 -20.04 -17.47
N GLN A 129 27.59 -18.76 -17.27
CA GLN A 129 27.52 -18.10 -15.97
C GLN A 129 26.06 -17.84 -15.58
N LEU A 130 25.27 -17.29 -16.50
CA LEU A 130 23.84 -17.05 -16.27
C LEU A 130 23.06 -18.37 -16.10
N ALA A 131 23.42 -19.42 -16.84
CA ALA A 131 22.83 -20.74 -16.68
C ALA A 131 23.16 -21.43 -15.34
N GLN A 132 24.07 -20.87 -14.54
CA GLN A 132 24.44 -21.34 -13.20
C GLN A 132 24.10 -20.33 -12.09
N ALA A 133 23.52 -19.18 -12.45
CA ALA A 133 23.21 -18.11 -11.51
C ALA A 133 22.00 -18.50 -10.63
N ARG A 134 22.27 -19.14 -9.49
CA ARG A 134 21.24 -19.48 -8.50
C ARG A 134 20.79 -18.25 -7.70
N VAL A 135 19.63 -18.36 -7.05
CA VAL A 135 19.10 -17.34 -6.14
C VAL A 135 18.86 -17.98 -4.79
N ASP A 136 19.72 -17.68 -3.83
CA ASP A 136 19.66 -18.28 -2.50
C ASP A 136 18.84 -17.45 -1.52
N GLY A 137 18.16 -18.12 -0.57
CA GLY A 137 17.40 -17.47 0.50
C GLY A 137 16.16 -16.70 0.05
N LEU A 138 15.68 -16.95 -1.18
CA LEU A 138 14.46 -16.36 -1.73
C LEU A 138 13.24 -16.63 -0.83
N LEU A 139 12.40 -15.62 -0.65
CA LEU A 139 11.07 -15.73 -0.06
C LEU A 139 10.04 -15.29 -1.10
N VAL A 140 9.01 -16.11 -1.32
CA VAL A 140 7.83 -15.76 -2.11
C VAL A 140 6.60 -15.86 -1.23
N GLU A 141 5.75 -14.84 -1.27
CA GLU A 141 4.58 -14.71 -0.40
C GLU A 141 3.35 -14.27 -1.20
N LYS A 142 2.20 -14.89 -0.93
CA LYS A 142 0.86 -14.47 -1.40
C LYS A 142 -0.06 -14.04 -0.26
N GLY A 143 0.47 -14.05 0.96
CA GLY A 143 -0.24 -13.78 2.20
C GLY A 143 0.65 -14.12 3.39
N ASN A 144 0.14 -13.87 4.59
CA ASN A 144 0.91 -13.99 5.82
C ASN A 144 0.76 -15.35 6.52
N LEU A 145 -0.02 -16.27 5.96
CA LEU A 145 -0.22 -17.63 6.46
C LEU A 145 0.78 -18.61 5.82
N SER A 146 1.11 -19.69 6.53
CA SER A 146 2.15 -20.62 6.10
C SER A 146 1.85 -21.35 4.79
N SER A 147 0.57 -21.54 4.44
CA SER A 147 0.15 -22.10 3.15
C SER A 147 0.34 -21.14 1.97
N GLN A 148 0.70 -19.88 2.23
CA GLN A 148 0.85 -18.81 1.24
C GLN A 148 2.28 -18.27 1.19
N ARG A 149 3.24 -18.95 1.84
CA ARG A 149 4.63 -18.55 1.93
C ARG A 149 5.53 -19.70 1.50
N TRP A 150 6.53 -19.40 0.68
CA TRP A 150 7.48 -20.39 0.17
C TRP A 150 8.91 -19.88 0.32
N ARG A 151 9.75 -20.74 0.90
CA ARG A 151 11.20 -20.56 0.98
C ARG A 151 11.87 -21.72 0.26
N PRO A 152 11.98 -21.68 -1.08
CA PRO A 152 12.58 -22.76 -1.84
C PRO A 152 14.01 -23.00 -1.34
N SER A 153 14.36 -24.25 -1.06
CA SER A 153 15.76 -24.58 -0.77
C SER A 153 16.58 -24.48 -2.05
N GLU A 154 17.85 -24.13 -1.95
CA GLU A 154 18.76 -24.01 -3.10
C GLU A 154 18.71 -25.25 -4.02
N ASP A 155 18.71 -26.44 -3.42
CA ASP A 155 18.65 -27.72 -4.14
C ASP A 155 17.31 -27.97 -4.86
N SER A 156 16.25 -27.26 -4.48
CA SER A 156 14.90 -27.43 -5.04
C SER A 156 14.61 -26.47 -6.19
N ILE A 157 15.45 -25.45 -6.41
CA ILE A 157 15.25 -24.47 -7.47
C ILE A 157 15.79 -25.01 -8.79
N GLY A 158 14.88 -25.30 -9.73
CA GLY A 158 15.25 -25.58 -11.11
C GLY A 158 15.76 -24.32 -11.79
N LEU A 159 16.81 -24.42 -12.62
CA LEU A 159 17.42 -23.27 -13.28
C LEU A 159 17.48 -23.48 -14.78
N SER A 160 17.03 -22.49 -15.57
CA SER A 160 17.13 -22.54 -17.03
C SER A 160 17.36 -21.16 -17.64
N LEU A 161 18.33 -21.06 -18.55
CA LEU A 161 18.50 -19.88 -19.40
C LEU A 161 17.51 -19.98 -20.57
N ARG A 162 16.48 -19.13 -20.57
CA ARG A 162 15.39 -19.17 -21.57
C ARG A 162 15.69 -18.35 -22.82
N HIS A 163 16.41 -17.24 -22.66
CA HIS A 163 16.74 -16.33 -23.75
C HIS A 163 18.14 -15.75 -23.52
N TYR A 164 18.88 -15.55 -24.62
CA TYR A 164 20.19 -14.95 -24.62
C TYR A 164 20.51 -14.41 -26.02
N GLU A 165 20.68 -13.09 -26.11
CA GLU A 165 20.98 -12.38 -27.34
C GLU A 165 21.95 -11.24 -27.06
N VAL A 166 23.08 -11.24 -27.78
CA VAL A 166 24.06 -10.15 -27.75
C VAL A 166 24.05 -9.49 -29.12
N SER A 167 23.96 -8.16 -29.13
CA SER A 167 24.05 -7.35 -30.33
C SER A 167 25.08 -6.25 -30.12
N THR A 168 26.01 -6.11 -31.06
CA THR A 168 27.06 -5.09 -31.02
C THR A 168 26.87 -4.13 -32.19
N THR A 169 26.73 -2.86 -31.87
CA THR A 169 26.86 -1.76 -32.81
C THR A 169 28.24 -1.11 -32.63
N GLY A 170 28.66 -0.22 -33.54
CA GLY A 170 29.96 0.44 -33.46
C GLY A 170 30.19 1.22 -32.15
N ASP A 171 29.10 1.66 -31.50
CA ASP A 171 29.16 2.55 -30.34
C ASP A 171 28.80 1.86 -29.01
N TYR A 172 28.05 0.76 -29.04
CA TYR A 172 27.62 0.03 -27.84
C TYR A 172 27.33 -1.45 -28.12
N THR A 173 27.38 -2.27 -27.06
CA THR A 173 26.87 -3.64 -27.03
C THR A 173 25.65 -3.72 -26.13
N SER A 174 24.62 -4.39 -26.61
CA SER A 174 23.42 -4.71 -25.84
C SER A 174 23.31 -6.20 -25.54
N LEU A 175 22.85 -6.55 -24.34
CA LEU A 175 22.47 -7.91 -23.96
C LEU A 175 21.00 -7.95 -23.60
N GLN A 176 20.28 -8.89 -24.19
CA GLN A 176 18.98 -9.34 -23.73
C GLN A 176 19.09 -10.79 -23.26
N ALA A 177 18.77 -11.05 -22.01
CA ALA A 177 18.81 -12.40 -21.47
C ALA A 177 17.68 -12.63 -20.47
N SER A 178 17.26 -13.87 -20.30
CA SER A 178 16.30 -14.22 -19.24
C SER A 178 16.62 -15.56 -18.59
N ILE A 179 16.67 -15.57 -17.27
CA ILE A 179 16.91 -16.75 -16.44
C ILE A 179 15.60 -17.09 -15.74
N ALA A 180 15.20 -18.36 -15.79
CA ALA A 180 14.03 -18.85 -15.10
C ALA A 180 14.44 -19.76 -13.93
N HIS A 181 13.92 -19.42 -12.75
CA HIS A 181 14.06 -20.13 -11.50
C HIS A 181 12.74 -20.84 -11.19
N ASP A 182 12.68 -22.16 -11.37
CA ASP A 182 11.51 -22.97 -11.02
C ASP A 182 11.48 -23.17 -9.50
N LEU A 183 10.51 -22.54 -8.85
CA LEU A 183 10.32 -22.52 -7.40
C LEU A 183 9.26 -23.55 -6.95
N GLY A 184 8.86 -24.46 -7.84
CA GLY A 184 7.83 -25.46 -7.58
C GLY A 184 6.46 -24.82 -7.41
N ALA A 185 5.84 -25.01 -6.23
CA ALA A 185 4.48 -24.52 -5.96
C ALA A 185 4.37 -22.98 -5.96
N ALA A 186 5.48 -22.26 -5.75
CA ALA A 186 5.52 -20.81 -5.82
C ALA A 186 5.52 -20.26 -7.27
N GLY A 187 5.69 -21.12 -8.28
CA GLY A 187 5.76 -20.74 -9.68
C GLY A 187 7.20 -20.63 -10.20
N VAL A 188 7.39 -19.89 -11.30
CA VAL A 188 8.69 -19.66 -11.93
C VAL A 188 9.03 -18.18 -11.89
N LEU A 189 10.05 -17.81 -11.11
CA LEU A 189 10.58 -16.45 -11.10
C LEU A 189 11.50 -16.27 -12.31
N VAL A 190 11.25 -15.27 -13.12
CA VAL A 190 12.07 -14.96 -14.30
C VAL A 190 12.81 -13.65 -14.09
N GLU A 191 14.13 -13.73 -14.09
CA GLU A 191 15.06 -12.59 -14.07
C GLU A 191 15.36 -12.19 -15.53
N ARG A 192 15.06 -10.95 -15.92
CA ARG A 192 15.27 -10.42 -17.28
C ARG A 192 16.34 -9.34 -17.26
N TYR A 193 17.31 -9.46 -18.16
CA TYR A 193 18.38 -8.50 -18.37
C TYR A 193 18.14 -7.74 -19.67
N GLN A 194 18.22 -6.41 -19.60
CA GLN A 194 18.29 -5.53 -20.74
C GLN A 194 19.39 -4.51 -20.47
N LEU A 195 20.59 -4.80 -20.97
CA LEU A 195 21.80 -4.03 -20.67
C LEU A 195 22.33 -3.35 -21.93
N TYR A 196 22.87 -2.14 -21.80
CA TYR A 196 23.46 -1.35 -22.88
C TYR A 196 24.79 -0.73 -22.42
N ARG A 197 25.92 -1.21 -22.96
CA ARG A 197 27.26 -0.77 -22.55
C ARG A 197 28.12 -0.33 -23.72
N SER A 198 28.69 0.87 -23.62
CA SER A 198 29.78 1.33 -24.48
C SER A 198 31.12 0.88 -23.90
N ALA A 199 32.20 0.97 -24.69
CA ALA A 199 33.55 0.66 -24.20
C ALA A 199 34.03 1.55 -23.03
N GLN A 200 33.34 2.65 -22.72
CA GLN A 200 33.65 3.50 -21.56
C GLN A 200 32.99 3.02 -20.26
N HIS A 201 31.92 2.22 -20.36
CA HIS A 201 31.17 1.72 -19.21
C HIS A 201 31.77 0.38 -18.77
N THR A 202 32.62 0.41 -17.75
CA THR A 202 33.35 -0.77 -17.23
C THR A 202 32.98 -1.13 -15.79
N GLU A 203 32.22 -0.25 -15.14
CA GLU A 203 31.69 -0.42 -13.81
C GLU A 203 30.62 -1.53 -13.76
N PRO A 204 30.43 -2.21 -12.61
CA PRO A 204 29.34 -3.16 -12.43
C PRO A 204 27.97 -2.52 -12.70
N VAL A 205 27.02 -3.34 -13.18
CA VAL A 205 25.60 -2.97 -13.20
C VAL A 205 25.08 -3.06 -11.77
N VAL A 206 24.66 -1.93 -11.20
CA VAL A 206 24.03 -1.88 -9.87
C VAL A 206 22.52 -1.82 -10.09
N ILE A 207 21.81 -2.83 -9.63
CA ILE A 207 20.36 -2.89 -9.84
C ILE A 207 19.66 -1.80 -9.04
N GLY A 208 18.73 -1.10 -9.71
CA GLY A 208 18.08 0.11 -9.20
C GLY A 208 18.77 1.42 -9.61
N GLY A 209 19.88 1.38 -10.35
CA GLY A 209 20.59 2.58 -10.81
C GLY A 209 20.81 2.62 -12.34
N GLY A 210 20.18 3.57 -13.03
CA GLY A 210 20.53 3.96 -14.41
C GLY A 210 19.64 3.39 -15.53
N GLU A 211 20.19 3.40 -16.76
CA GLU A 211 19.51 2.97 -18.00
C GLU A 211 19.50 1.44 -18.19
N ASP A 212 20.43 0.73 -17.55
CA ASP A 212 20.48 -0.74 -17.53
C ASP A 212 19.35 -1.28 -16.64
N GLN A 213 18.54 -2.19 -17.19
CA GLN A 213 17.39 -2.73 -16.47
C GLN A 213 17.56 -4.22 -16.19
N VAL A 214 17.41 -4.58 -14.92
CA VAL A 214 17.13 -5.96 -14.51
C VAL A 214 15.74 -5.99 -13.91
N GLY A 215 14.84 -6.66 -14.63
CA GLY A 215 13.43 -6.77 -14.26
C GLY A 215 13.09 -8.19 -13.81
N PHE A 216 11.99 -8.32 -13.08
CA PHE A 216 11.50 -9.61 -12.61
C PHE A 216 10.03 -9.77 -12.95
N HIS A 217 9.64 -11.00 -13.30
CA HIS A 217 8.24 -11.39 -13.34
C HIS A 217 8.07 -12.79 -12.76
N LEU A 218 6.88 -13.08 -12.24
CA LEU A 218 6.54 -14.40 -11.70
C LEU A 218 5.48 -15.08 -12.58
N GLU A 219 5.78 -16.28 -13.05
CA GLU A 219 4.83 -17.14 -13.76
C GLU A 219 4.20 -18.12 -12.77
N MET A 220 2.89 -18.03 -12.56
CA MET A 220 2.17 -18.85 -11.59
C MET A 220 1.17 -19.77 -12.27
N LEU A 221 1.04 -21.00 -11.75
CA LEU A 221 0.00 -21.92 -12.21
C LEU A 221 -1.39 -21.33 -11.98
N GLY A 222 -2.22 -21.32 -13.03
CA GLY A 222 -3.59 -20.78 -12.97
C GLY A 222 -3.69 -19.27 -13.12
N VAL A 223 -2.56 -18.55 -13.26
CA VAL A 223 -2.54 -17.13 -13.63
C VAL A 223 -2.14 -17.05 -15.11
N PRO A 224 -3.01 -16.53 -16.00
CA PRO A 224 -2.81 -16.64 -17.45
C PRO A 224 -1.66 -15.77 -17.99
N GLU A 225 -1.29 -14.71 -17.27
CA GLU A 225 -0.23 -13.80 -17.68
C GLU A 225 0.84 -13.71 -16.59
N PRO A 226 2.11 -13.48 -16.96
CA PRO A 226 3.16 -13.18 -16.00
C PRO A 226 2.80 -12.03 -15.06
N ILE A 227 3.14 -12.19 -13.79
CA ILE A 227 2.99 -11.15 -12.76
C ILE A 227 4.27 -10.30 -12.79
N GLU A 228 4.20 -9.14 -13.42
CA GLU A 228 5.28 -8.16 -13.41
C GLU A 228 5.54 -7.67 -11.98
N LEU A 229 6.82 -7.62 -11.60
CA LEU A 229 7.26 -7.23 -10.26
C LEU A 229 8.04 -5.93 -10.32
N GLU A 230 7.84 -5.09 -9.30
CA GLU A 230 8.58 -3.84 -9.10
C GLU A 230 9.02 -3.71 -7.66
N ALA A 231 10.00 -2.83 -7.40
CA ALA A 231 10.44 -2.58 -6.03
C ALA A 231 9.23 -2.15 -5.18
N CYS A 232 9.00 -2.84 -4.06
CA CYS A 232 7.86 -2.55 -3.20
C CYS A 232 7.82 -1.08 -2.86
N GLN A 233 8.94 -0.50 -2.42
CA GLN A 233 9.05 0.91 -2.02
C GLN A 233 8.63 1.93 -3.09
N GLY A 234 8.57 1.53 -4.37
CA GLY A 234 8.21 2.41 -5.47
C GLY A 234 9.34 3.29 -5.97
N GLU A 235 9.03 4.17 -6.92
CA GLU A 235 9.97 5.20 -7.36
C GLU A 235 10.02 6.33 -6.31
N PRO A 236 11.20 6.92 -6.02
CA PRO A 236 11.34 7.96 -4.99
C PRO A 236 10.54 9.25 -5.25
N ASP A 237 10.07 9.46 -6.48
CA ASP A 237 9.32 10.64 -6.92
C ASP A 237 7.79 10.48 -6.79
N TRP A 238 7.31 9.36 -6.25
CA TRP A 238 5.88 9.18 -5.99
C TRP A 238 5.36 10.17 -4.94
N GLU A 239 4.20 10.77 -5.24
CA GLU A 239 3.53 11.76 -4.39
C GLU A 239 2.69 11.03 -3.34
N LYS A 240 3.02 11.20 -2.05
CA LYS A 240 2.21 10.69 -0.94
C LYS A 240 0.87 11.39 -0.89
N ALA A 241 -0.20 10.62 -0.73
CA ALA A 241 -1.57 11.11 -0.69
C ALA A 241 -2.37 10.45 0.43
N VAL A 242 -3.37 11.20 0.90
CA VAL A 242 -4.34 10.75 1.90
C VAL A 242 -5.73 11.06 1.37
N GLU A 243 -6.58 10.04 1.37
CA GLU A 243 -7.97 10.15 0.98
C GLU A 243 -8.89 9.73 2.12
N VAL A 244 -10.05 10.37 2.18
CA VAL A 244 -11.10 10.05 3.14
C VAL A 244 -12.37 9.63 2.42
N LEU A 245 -12.98 8.56 2.90
CA LEU A 245 -14.30 8.08 2.51
C LEU A 245 -15.22 8.00 3.72
N ARG A 246 -16.50 8.23 3.48
CA ARG A 246 -17.56 8.10 4.47
C ARG A 246 -18.63 7.17 3.94
N ALA A 247 -19.21 6.35 4.82
CA ALA A 247 -20.38 5.57 4.51
C ALA A 247 -21.36 5.57 5.69
N THR A 248 -22.64 5.33 5.42
CA THR A 248 -23.67 5.25 6.44
C THR A 248 -24.51 4.00 6.31
N ARG A 249 -25.04 3.54 7.45
CA ARG A 249 -26.01 2.45 7.48
C ARG A 249 -26.89 2.57 8.71
N ALA A 250 -28.19 2.74 8.52
CA ALA A 250 -29.17 2.81 9.61
C ALA A 250 -28.77 3.81 10.73
N GLY A 251 -28.22 4.97 10.36
CA GLY A 251 -27.77 6.02 11.30
C GLY A 251 -26.38 5.80 11.91
N ARG A 252 -25.70 4.69 11.58
CA ARG A 252 -24.28 4.45 11.91
C ARG A 252 -23.40 5.07 10.83
N HIS A 253 -22.20 5.51 11.20
CA HIS A 253 -21.23 6.04 10.25
C HIS A 253 -19.93 5.21 10.27
N LEU A 254 -19.34 5.09 9.09
CA LEU A 254 -18.06 4.47 8.82
C LEU A 254 -17.18 5.51 8.14
N VAL A 255 -15.96 5.69 8.64
CA VAL A 255 -14.97 6.59 8.04
C VAL A 255 -13.72 5.80 7.73
N ILE A 256 -13.21 5.95 6.51
CA ILE A 256 -12.02 5.26 6.02
C ILE A 256 -11.00 6.30 5.59
N HIS A 257 -9.79 6.23 6.14
CA HIS A 257 -8.61 6.94 5.65
C HIS A 257 -7.73 5.98 4.90
N ARG A 258 -7.38 6.34 3.68
CA ARG A 258 -6.48 5.59 2.82
C ARG A 258 -5.21 6.39 2.63
N TYR A 259 -4.07 5.76 2.90
CA TYR A 259 -2.75 6.30 2.69
C TYR A 259 -2.15 5.61 1.47
N MET A 260 -1.61 6.37 0.53
CA MET A 260 -1.13 5.83 -0.73
C MET A 260 -0.04 6.67 -1.35
N ASP A 261 0.72 6.03 -2.24
CA ASP A 261 1.66 6.69 -3.13
C ASP A 261 0.98 6.83 -4.50
N THR A 262 1.04 8.04 -5.06
CA THR A 262 0.38 8.41 -6.32
C THR A 262 1.38 8.87 -7.36
N ARG A 263 1.04 8.67 -8.64
CA ARG A 263 1.81 9.20 -9.76
C ARG A 263 1.01 10.28 -10.46
N GLN A 264 1.64 11.43 -10.70
CA GLN A 264 1.02 12.52 -11.44
C GLN A 264 1.19 12.29 -12.94
N LEU A 265 0.08 12.15 -13.67
CA LEU A 265 0.11 12.22 -15.13
C LEU A 265 0.26 13.70 -15.51
N VAL A 266 1.29 14.01 -16.30
CA VAL A 266 1.72 15.37 -16.71
C VAL A 266 0.57 16.29 -17.16
N ARG A 267 -0.61 15.78 -17.54
CA ARG A 267 -1.79 16.58 -17.91
C ARG A 267 -3.17 15.99 -17.53
N ARG A 268 -3.25 14.96 -16.67
CA ARG A 268 -4.41 14.04 -16.70
C ARG A 268 -4.87 13.45 -15.35
N GLY A 269 -4.41 14.00 -14.23
CA GLY A 269 -4.79 13.58 -12.88
C GLY A 269 -3.73 12.74 -12.17
N THR A 270 -3.99 12.40 -10.91
CA THR A 270 -3.17 11.49 -10.10
C THR A 270 -3.91 10.18 -9.95
N TYR A 271 -3.21 9.06 -10.07
CA TYR A 271 -3.78 7.75 -9.71
C TYR A 271 -2.94 7.10 -8.61
N ALA A 272 -3.62 6.34 -7.76
CA ALA A 272 -2.99 5.50 -6.75
C ALA A 272 -2.17 4.41 -7.44
N VAL A 273 -0.88 4.37 -7.15
CA VAL A 273 0.00 3.29 -7.64
C VAL A 273 0.17 2.25 -6.54
N ARG A 274 0.13 2.68 -5.27
CA ARG A 274 0.36 1.80 -4.14
C ARG A 274 -0.39 2.23 -2.89
N LEU A 275 -1.08 1.29 -2.26
CA LEU A 275 -1.63 1.49 -0.91
C LEU A 275 -0.54 1.29 0.14
N ARG A 276 -0.44 2.22 1.09
CA ARG A 276 0.50 2.20 2.21
C ARG A 276 -0.13 1.83 3.52
N GLY A 277 -1.43 2.09 3.65
CA GLY A 277 -2.13 1.84 4.88
C GLY A 277 -3.58 2.28 4.80
N VAL A 278 -4.34 1.79 5.75
CA VAL A 278 -5.73 2.16 5.94
C VAL A 278 -6.03 2.30 7.43
N GLN A 279 -6.86 3.28 7.75
CA GLN A 279 -7.52 3.41 9.05
C GLN A 279 -9.02 3.41 8.83
N VAL A 280 -9.74 2.63 9.61
CA VAL A 280 -11.18 2.47 9.54
C VAL A 280 -11.74 2.74 10.94
N ALA A 281 -12.63 3.71 11.07
CA ALA A 281 -13.30 3.97 12.34
C ALA A 281 -14.82 3.85 12.22
N PHE A 282 -15.39 3.34 13.30
CA PHE A 282 -16.83 3.19 13.50
C PHE A 282 -17.27 4.21 14.54
N THR A 283 -18.18 5.10 14.15
CA THR A 283 -18.54 6.25 14.99
C THR A 283 -19.44 5.85 16.16
N ASP A 284 -20.08 4.69 16.06
CA ASP A 284 -20.95 4.11 17.08
C ASP A 284 -20.21 3.22 18.10
N ALA A 285 -18.97 2.83 17.81
CA ALA A 285 -18.15 1.96 18.65
C ALA A 285 -17.09 2.73 19.45
N ALA A 286 -17.46 3.86 20.04
CA ALA A 286 -16.55 4.77 20.74
C ALA A 286 -15.28 5.09 19.93
N TRP A 287 -15.42 5.17 18.61
CA TRP A 287 -14.30 5.38 17.68
C TRP A 287 -13.23 4.30 17.74
N ALA A 288 -13.63 3.03 17.84
CA ALA A 288 -12.72 1.92 17.60
C ALA A 288 -12.08 2.06 16.21
N VAL A 289 -10.79 2.40 16.18
CA VAL A 289 -10.00 2.48 14.96
C VAL A 289 -9.33 1.14 14.72
N ILE A 290 -9.58 0.61 13.52
CA ILE A 290 -8.89 -0.55 13.00
C ILE A 290 -7.99 -0.06 11.90
N GLU A 291 -6.74 -0.51 11.95
CA GLU A 291 -5.72 -0.04 11.03
C GLU A 291 -4.89 -1.20 10.53
N SER A 292 -4.40 -1.05 9.30
CA SER A 292 -3.49 -2.00 8.66
C SER A 292 -2.54 -1.25 7.75
N GLY A 293 -1.25 -1.56 7.88
CA GLY A 293 -0.20 -1.13 6.95
C GLY A 293 0.31 -2.28 6.08
N ASP A 294 -0.22 -3.48 6.30
CA ASP A 294 0.27 -4.69 5.64
C ASP A 294 -0.12 -4.69 4.16
N PHE A 295 0.85 -5.07 3.32
CA PHE A 295 0.67 -5.18 1.88
C PHE A 295 -0.47 -6.14 1.54
N PHE A 296 -0.52 -7.33 2.15
CA PHE A 296 -1.51 -8.37 1.86
C PHE A 296 -2.92 -8.01 2.33
N ALA A 297 -3.05 -7.19 3.36
CA ALA A 297 -4.34 -6.72 3.83
C ALA A 297 -5.05 -5.76 2.86
N GLN A 298 -4.38 -5.18 1.86
CA GLN A 298 -4.97 -4.11 1.02
C GLN A 298 -4.80 -4.38 -0.48
N THR A 299 -5.88 -4.55 -1.22
CA THR A 299 -5.84 -4.74 -2.69
C THR A 299 -6.62 -3.64 -3.38
N TYR A 300 -6.06 -3.13 -4.47
CA TYR A 300 -6.58 -2.00 -5.23
C TYR A 300 -6.68 -2.36 -6.70
N ALA A 301 -7.82 -2.04 -7.32
CA ALA A 301 -8.04 -2.17 -8.75
C ALA A 301 -8.75 -0.92 -9.25
N ALA A 302 -8.26 -0.32 -10.33
CA ALA A 302 -8.87 0.88 -10.88
C ALA A 302 -8.67 1.01 -12.39
N GLN A 303 -9.56 1.76 -13.01
CA GLN A 303 -9.44 2.17 -14.41
C GLN A 303 -8.47 3.33 -14.59
N HIS A 304 -8.06 3.57 -15.84
CA HIS A 304 -7.33 4.79 -16.21
C HIS A 304 -8.10 6.04 -15.72
N HIS A 305 -7.44 6.91 -14.94
CA HIS A 305 -8.01 8.06 -14.20
C HIS A 305 -8.84 7.75 -12.94
N ASN A 306 -8.88 6.50 -12.47
CA ASN A 306 -9.57 6.10 -11.24
C ASN A 306 -11.08 6.40 -11.18
N TRP A 307 -11.72 6.66 -12.32
CA TRP A 307 -13.17 6.90 -12.37
C TRP A 307 -14.01 5.72 -11.87
N PHE A 308 -13.45 4.52 -11.96
CA PHE A 308 -13.96 3.31 -11.35
C PHE A 308 -12.83 2.70 -10.55
N GLU A 309 -13.03 2.59 -9.26
CA GLU A 309 -12.12 1.91 -8.37
C GLU A 309 -12.86 0.95 -7.45
N ASP A 310 -12.26 -0.23 -7.36
CA ASP A 310 -12.62 -1.27 -6.41
C ASP A 310 -11.47 -1.49 -5.46
N SER A 311 -11.78 -1.81 -4.21
CA SER A 311 -10.76 -2.09 -3.22
C SER A 311 -11.20 -3.14 -2.23
N LEU A 312 -10.23 -3.89 -1.74
CA LEU A 312 -10.42 -4.88 -0.70
C LEU A 312 -9.48 -4.58 0.46
N ILE A 313 -10.05 -4.41 1.65
CA ILE A 313 -9.31 -4.42 2.91
C ILE A 313 -9.65 -5.75 3.60
N ASP A 314 -8.66 -6.60 3.82
CA ASP A 314 -8.77 -7.90 4.48
C ASP A 314 -7.91 -7.91 5.75
N PHE A 315 -8.56 -7.67 6.88
CA PHE A 315 -7.90 -7.62 8.18
C PHE A 315 -7.44 -8.99 8.69
N THR A 316 -7.87 -10.09 8.07
CA THR A 316 -7.37 -11.43 8.43
C THR A 316 -5.90 -11.62 8.08
N GLN A 317 -5.39 -10.80 7.15
CA GLN A 317 -3.98 -10.78 6.77
C GLN A 317 -3.15 -9.83 7.65
N GLU A 318 -3.76 -8.97 8.47
CA GLU A 318 -3.04 -8.04 9.34
C GLU A 318 -2.55 -8.77 10.61
N PRO A 319 -1.22 -8.87 10.86
CA PRO A 319 -0.67 -9.64 11.97
C PRO A 319 -1.24 -9.27 13.34
N ARG A 320 -1.43 -7.97 13.58
CA ARG A 320 -2.01 -7.48 14.83
C ARG A 320 -3.39 -8.08 15.09
N LEU A 321 -4.29 -7.98 14.12
CA LEU A 321 -5.68 -8.43 14.27
C LEU A 321 -5.78 -9.95 14.22
N TYR A 322 -4.95 -10.60 13.40
CA TYR A 322 -4.85 -12.05 13.38
C TYR A 322 -4.56 -12.62 14.77
N HIS A 323 -3.51 -12.14 15.43
CA HIS A 323 -3.10 -12.67 16.73
C HIS A 323 -3.99 -12.26 17.89
N THR A 324 -4.56 -11.04 17.86
CA THR A 324 -5.34 -10.52 19.00
C THR A 324 -6.83 -10.81 18.90
N VAL A 325 -7.34 -11.09 17.70
CA VAL A 325 -8.78 -11.27 17.45
C VAL A 325 -9.06 -12.58 16.72
N PHE A 326 -8.64 -12.71 15.46
CA PHE A 326 -9.16 -13.78 14.59
C PHE A 326 -8.71 -15.18 15.00
N ARG A 327 -7.44 -15.33 15.39
CA ARG A 327 -6.94 -16.59 15.91
C ARG A 327 -7.65 -16.95 17.22
N PRO A 328 -7.72 -16.09 18.25
CA PRO A 328 -8.50 -16.38 19.45
C PRO A 328 -9.94 -16.80 19.17
N ILE A 329 -10.66 -16.16 18.22
CA ILE A 329 -12.01 -16.59 17.82
C ILE A 329 -11.98 -18.02 17.27
N SER A 330 -11.05 -18.32 16.35
CA SER A 330 -10.91 -19.67 15.76
C SER A 330 -10.55 -20.76 16.78
N GLU A 331 -9.90 -20.39 17.88
CA GLU A 331 -9.53 -21.28 18.99
C GLU A 331 -10.62 -21.35 20.09
N GLY A 332 -11.78 -20.69 19.91
CA GLY A 332 -12.90 -20.69 20.86
C GLY A 332 -12.71 -19.75 22.06
N GLY A 333 -11.91 -18.69 21.90
CA GLY A 333 -11.68 -17.68 22.92
C GLY A 333 -12.95 -16.91 23.31
N ALA A 334 -13.17 -16.74 24.61
CA ALA A 334 -14.31 -15.98 25.12
C ALA A 334 -13.97 -14.49 25.28
N GLY A 335 -14.98 -13.62 25.20
CA GLY A 335 -14.85 -12.18 25.50
C GLY A 335 -14.27 -11.34 24.37
N ILE A 336 -14.11 -11.91 23.17
CA ILE A 336 -13.66 -11.18 21.98
C ILE A 336 -14.87 -10.43 21.41
N PRO A 337 -14.78 -9.13 21.09
CA PRO A 337 -15.88 -8.41 20.45
C PRO A 337 -16.03 -8.81 18.98
N ALA A 338 -17.24 -8.64 18.44
CA ALA A 338 -17.44 -8.73 17.00
C ALA A 338 -16.54 -7.69 16.29
N THR A 339 -15.75 -8.15 15.33
CA THR A 339 -14.69 -7.34 14.73
C THR A 339 -14.78 -7.34 13.20
N PRO A 340 -14.67 -6.17 12.55
CA PRO A 340 -14.49 -6.06 11.10
C PRO A 340 -13.38 -6.98 10.59
N GLU A 341 -13.76 -7.86 9.69
CA GLU A 341 -12.88 -8.82 9.03
C GLU A 341 -12.47 -8.30 7.66
N ARG A 342 -13.44 -7.79 6.90
CA ARG A 342 -13.24 -7.44 5.50
C ARG A 342 -14.10 -6.25 5.10
N LEU A 343 -13.55 -5.33 4.33
CA LEU A 343 -14.29 -4.27 3.64
C LEU A 343 -14.06 -4.40 2.14
N ALA A 344 -15.11 -4.68 1.38
CA ALA A 344 -15.09 -4.60 -0.08
C ALA A 344 -15.75 -3.30 -0.52
N LEU A 345 -14.98 -2.43 -1.16
CA LEU A 345 -15.38 -1.15 -1.68
C LEU A 345 -15.70 -1.35 -3.16
N ASN A 346 -16.97 -1.16 -3.52
CA ASN A 346 -17.47 -1.45 -4.86
C ASN A 346 -17.86 -0.13 -5.57
N ASP A 347 -17.22 0.13 -6.71
CA ASP A 347 -17.49 1.28 -7.60
C ASP A 347 -17.41 2.66 -6.90
N VAL A 348 -16.38 2.91 -6.07
CA VAL A 348 -16.33 4.07 -5.15
C VAL A 348 -15.86 5.38 -5.81
N GLN A 349 -16.23 5.64 -7.07
CA GLN A 349 -16.03 6.95 -7.71
C GLN A 349 -16.88 7.21 -8.97
N GLY A 350 -17.84 6.33 -9.29
CA GLY A 350 -18.58 6.42 -10.55
C GLY A 350 -19.58 7.59 -10.57
N LEU A 351 -19.42 8.45 -11.57
CA LEU A 351 -20.15 9.68 -11.90
C LEU A 351 -21.70 9.69 -11.79
N ASP A 352 -22.37 8.59 -11.41
CA ASP A 352 -23.83 8.51 -11.15
C ASP A 352 -24.27 7.16 -10.49
N THR A 353 -23.36 6.37 -9.90
CA THR A 353 -23.68 5.01 -9.40
C THR A 353 -23.87 4.93 -7.89
N LEU A 354 -24.67 3.95 -7.44
CA LEU A 354 -24.88 3.60 -6.03
C LEU A 354 -23.60 2.95 -5.45
N SER A 355 -22.56 3.73 -5.17
CA SER A 355 -21.35 3.26 -4.51
C SER A 355 -21.67 2.72 -3.11
N TYR A 356 -21.10 1.58 -2.76
CA TYR A 356 -21.36 0.93 -1.48
C TYR A 356 -20.14 0.16 -0.97
N ILE A 357 -20.16 -0.12 0.33
CA ILE A 357 -19.15 -0.92 1.01
C ILE A 357 -19.83 -2.15 1.59
N ASP A 358 -19.34 -3.33 1.24
CA ASP A 358 -19.70 -4.56 1.93
C ASP A 358 -18.73 -4.77 3.10
N LEU A 359 -19.21 -4.54 4.30
CA LEU A 359 -18.50 -4.81 5.55
C LEU A 359 -18.83 -6.21 6.01
N THR A 360 -17.85 -7.09 6.07
CA THR A 360 -17.96 -8.39 6.74
C THR A 360 -17.37 -8.28 8.13
N THR A 361 -18.17 -8.67 9.13
CA THR A 361 -17.80 -8.70 10.54
C THR A 361 -17.76 -10.14 11.01
N ARG A 362 -16.70 -10.51 11.74
CA ARG A 362 -16.61 -11.80 12.42
C ARG A 362 -17.13 -11.69 13.84
N ASN A 363 -18.09 -12.54 14.16
CA ASN A 363 -18.68 -12.65 15.49
C ASN A 363 -17.81 -13.52 16.41
N PRO A 364 -18.01 -13.42 17.74
CA PRO A 364 -17.20 -14.16 18.72
C PRO A 364 -17.40 -15.68 18.66
N ASP A 365 -18.52 -16.14 18.09
CA ASP A 365 -18.81 -17.55 17.83
C ASP A 365 -18.13 -18.09 16.56
N GLY A 366 -17.43 -17.22 15.82
CA GLY A 366 -16.75 -17.55 14.58
C GLY A 366 -17.58 -17.32 13.32
N ASP A 367 -18.88 -17.05 13.43
CA ASP A 367 -19.72 -16.77 12.27
C ASP A 367 -19.41 -15.39 11.68
N ALA A 368 -19.58 -15.24 10.37
CA ALA A 368 -19.38 -13.99 9.67
C ALA A 368 -20.70 -13.42 9.14
N THR A 369 -20.89 -12.11 9.27
CA THR A 369 -22.06 -11.40 8.73
C THR A 369 -21.61 -10.27 7.83
N THR A 370 -22.22 -10.16 6.64
CA THR A 370 -21.94 -9.09 5.69
C THR A 370 -23.06 -8.05 5.67
N GLU A 371 -22.66 -6.79 5.76
CA GLU A 371 -23.51 -5.62 5.83
C GLU A 371 -23.18 -4.66 4.69
N ARG A 372 -24.19 -4.17 3.97
CA ARG A 372 -24.02 -3.14 2.95
C ARG A 372 -24.17 -1.74 3.54
N TRP A 373 -23.18 -0.88 3.29
CA TRP A 373 -23.12 0.52 3.73
C TRP A 373 -23.15 1.46 2.53
N ASP A 374 -23.93 2.53 2.62
CA ASP A 374 -24.12 3.50 1.56
C ASP A 374 -23.04 4.58 1.63
N VAL A 375 -22.20 4.68 0.60
CA VAL A 375 -21.14 5.68 0.54
C VAL A 375 -21.75 7.09 0.45
N GLN A 376 -21.22 8.02 1.24
CA GLN A 376 -21.65 9.42 1.30
C GLN A 376 -20.71 10.31 0.47
N GLY A 377 -20.94 10.34 -0.84
CA GLY A 377 -20.09 11.04 -1.81
C GLY A 377 -19.08 10.10 -2.46
N GLY A 378 -17.87 10.59 -2.70
CA GLY A 378 -16.73 9.78 -3.15
C GLY A 378 -15.51 10.04 -2.29
N TRP A 379 -14.37 9.46 -2.68
CA TRP A 379 -13.10 9.77 -2.03
C TRP A 379 -12.79 11.26 -2.11
N THR A 380 -12.40 11.81 -0.97
CA THR A 380 -11.93 13.19 -0.89
C THR A 380 -10.48 13.20 -0.50
N ARG A 381 -9.65 13.72 -1.40
CA ARG A 381 -8.22 13.88 -1.17
C ARG A 381 -7.96 15.06 -0.24
N VAL A 382 -7.25 14.80 0.87
CA VAL A 382 -7.04 15.73 1.98
C VAL A 382 -5.55 15.88 2.33
N ASP A 383 -4.61 15.39 1.52
CA ASP A 383 -3.19 15.61 1.81
C ASP A 383 -2.71 17.03 1.49
N ASP A 384 -1.52 17.31 2.01
CA ASP A 384 -0.83 18.59 1.92
C ASP A 384 -0.63 19.05 0.47
N THR A 385 -0.43 18.14 -0.48
CA THR A 385 -0.17 18.52 -1.87
C THR A 385 -1.41 19.13 -2.52
N VAL A 386 -2.57 18.48 -2.40
CA VAL A 386 -3.82 19.03 -2.96
C VAL A 386 -4.27 20.27 -2.21
N MET A 387 -4.09 20.29 -0.89
CA MET A 387 -4.53 21.42 -0.09
C MET A 387 -3.65 22.66 -0.32
N THR A 388 -2.33 22.52 -0.41
CA THR A 388 -1.43 23.66 -0.65
C THR A 388 -1.62 24.25 -2.05
N ARG A 389 -1.94 23.43 -3.07
CA ARG A 389 -2.28 23.91 -4.43
C ARG A 389 -3.52 24.81 -4.47
N ARG A 390 -4.35 24.83 -3.42
CA ARG A 390 -5.52 25.73 -3.31
C ARG A 390 -5.16 27.08 -2.70
N LEU A 391 -3.95 27.23 -2.16
CA LEU A 391 -3.51 28.45 -1.49
C LEU A 391 -2.79 29.37 -2.46
N THR A 392 -2.99 30.68 -2.28
CA THR A 392 -2.50 31.71 -3.20
C THR A 392 -1.35 32.55 -2.61
N CYS A 393 -0.91 32.25 -1.39
CA CYS A 393 0.15 32.99 -0.71
C CYS A 393 1.50 32.28 -0.83
N ASP A 394 2.57 33.05 -0.78
CA ASP A 394 3.92 32.53 -0.63
C ASP A 394 4.07 31.87 0.75
N ASP A 395 4.85 30.79 0.83
CA ASP A 395 5.09 30.01 2.06
C ASP A 395 3.80 29.45 2.71
N ALA A 396 2.78 29.19 1.88
CA ALA A 396 1.59 28.48 2.29
C ALA A 396 1.95 27.12 2.92
N SER A 397 1.29 26.78 4.01
CA SER A 397 1.51 25.50 4.68
C SER A 397 0.22 24.88 5.16
N THR A 398 0.20 23.56 5.16
CA THR A 398 -0.83 22.74 5.76
C THR A 398 -0.24 21.96 6.92
N PHE A 399 -1.05 21.75 7.95
CA PHE A 399 -0.67 20.87 9.05
C PHE A 399 -1.92 20.34 9.74
N LEU A 400 -1.78 19.19 10.38
CA LEU A 400 -2.82 18.57 11.18
C LEU A 400 -2.80 19.15 12.60
N VAL A 401 -3.98 19.45 13.13
CA VAL A 401 -4.18 19.70 14.57
C VAL A 401 -5.20 18.68 15.05
N GLY A 402 -4.83 17.89 16.04
CA GLY A 402 -5.66 16.83 16.62
C GLY A 402 -4.92 16.04 17.69
N LEU A 403 -5.65 15.20 18.42
CA LEU A 403 -5.07 14.26 19.38
C LEU A 403 -4.90 12.88 18.73
N SER A 404 -3.76 12.60 18.11
CA SER A 404 -3.42 11.22 17.77
C SER A 404 -2.91 10.50 19.04
N GLY A 405 -3.78 9.75 19.72
CA GLY A 405 -3.29 8.73 20.68
C GLY A 405 -3.99 8.57 22.03
N ASN A 406 -5.12 9.24 22.33
CA ASN A 406 -5.78 9.11 23.65
C ASN A 406 -7.33 9.05 23.59
N GLY A 407 -7.92 8.46 22.53
CA GLY A 407 -9.36 8.26 22.45
C GLY A 407 -10.20 9.48 22.04
N TYR A 408 -9.56 10.62 21.72
CA TYR A 408 -10.21 11.76 21.08
C TYR A 408 -9.88 11.75 19.59
N MET A 409 -10.90 11.64 18.75
CA MET A 409 -10.76 11.54 17.30
C MET A 409 -11.15 12.82 16.58
N ASP A 410 -10.94 13.98 17.19
CA ASP A 410 -11.14 15.24 16.48
C ASP A 410 -9.79 15.71 15.91
N SER A 411 -9.68 15.65 14.59
CA SER A 411 -8.51 16.13 13.86
C SER A 411 -8.91 16.97 12.66
N PHE A 412 -8.19 18.07 12.48
CA PHE A 412 -8.46 19.07 11.47
C PHE A 412 -7.16 19.39 10.75
N GLN A 413 -7.18 19.33 9.43
CA GLN A 413 -6.11 19.90 8.64
C GLN A 413 -6.36 21.39 8.45
N LEU A 414 -5.39 22.19 8.85
CA LEU A 414 -5.45 23.64 8.77
C LEU A 414 -4.64 24.11 7.57
N LEU A 415 -5.25 24.93 6.72
CA LEU A 415 -4.61 25.57 5.58
C LEU A 415 -4.23 26.99 5.98
N THR A 416 -2.95 27.32 6.00
CA THR A 416 -2.47 28.57 6.59
C THR A 416 -1.55 29.36 5.68
N CYS A 417 -1.65 30.68 5.78
CA CYS A 417 -0.68 31.62 5.22
C CYS A 417 0.03 32.35 6.36
N PRO A 418 1.36 32.51 6.33
CA PRO A 418 2.09 33.28 7.34
C PRO A 418 1.57 34.72 7.47
N GLN A 419 1.52 35.25 8.70
CA GLN A 419 1.13 36.63 8.98
C GLN A 419 2.01 37.22 10.10
N ALA A 420 2.27 38.53 10.04
CA ALA A 420 3.05 39.21 11.08
C ALA A 420 2.26 39.40 12.39
N ALA A 421 0.94 39.55 12.30
CA ALA A 421 0.07 39.71 13.47
C ALA A 421 -0.24 38.35 14.12
N ALA A 422 -0.46 38.34 15.44
CA ALA A 422 -0.93 37.16 16.14
C ALA A 422 -2.24 36.62 15.49
N PRO A 423 -2.38 35.29 15.26
CA PRO A 423 -1.59 34.18 15.81
C PRO A 423 -0.30 33.83 15.05
N GLY A 424 0.16 34.66 14.11
CA GLY A 424 1.32 34.40 13.24
C GLY A 424 0.94 33.79 11.89
N TYR A 425 -0.35 33.59 11.65
CA TYR A 425 -0.89 33.06 10.41
C TYR A 425 -2.36 33.49 10.21
N SER A 426 -2.80 33.55 8.95
CA SER A 426 -4.21 33.54 8.58
C SER A 426 -4.62 32.11 8.24
N LEU A 427 -5.84 31.75 8.65
CA LEU A 427 -6.43 30.46 8.34
C LEU A 427 -7.26 30.61 7.06
N GLU A 428 -6.79 30.00 5.98
CA GLU A 428 -7.39 30.08 4.66
C GLU A 428 -8.42 28.98 4.42
N GLY A 429 -8.34 27.90 5.19
CA GLY A 429 -9.29 26.80 5.14
C GLY A 429 -9.12 25.82 6.28
N VAL A 430 -10.16 25.03 6.54
CA VAL A 430 -10.16 23.94 7.52
C VAL A 430 -10.80 22.71 6.89
N VAL A 431 -10.17 21.56 6.99
CA VAL A 431 -10.73 20.27 6.59
C VAL A 431 -10.84 19.38 7.82
N PRO A 432 -12.05 19.01 8.27
CA PRO A 432 -12.21 17.97 9.30
C PRO A 432 -11.75 16.63 8.72
N VAL A 433 -10.68 16.06 9.28
CA VAL A 433 -10.11 14.77 8.84
C VAL A 433 -10.69 13.63 9.66
N TRP A 434 -10.81 13.85 10.97
CA TRP A 434 -11.64 13.07 11.87
C TRP A 434 -12.51 14.04 12.66
N PHE A 435 -13.81 13.77 12.79
CA PHE A 435 -14.69 14.62 13.60
C PHE A 435 -15.82 13.81 14.20
N ALA A 436 -15.75 13.61 15.51
CA ALA A 436 -16.58 12.64 16.20
C ALA A 436 -18.05 13.04 16.22
N GLU A 437 -18.26 14.33 16.37
CA GLU A 437 -19.53 14.96 16.65
C GLU A 437 -20.43 15.08 15.42
N ASP A 438 -19.84 15.13 14.22
CA ASP A 438 -20.57 15.19 12.95
C ASP A 438 -19.77 14.53 11.82
N PRO A 439 -19.85 13.19 11.66
CA PRO A 439 -19.08 12.49 10.63
C PRO A 439 -19.44 12.93 9.19
N ALA A 440 -20.60 13.56 8.99
CA ALA A 440 -21.06 14.00 7.67
C ALA A 440 -20.30 15.22 7.13
N VAL A 441 -19.44 15.86 7.93
CA VAL A 441 -18.59 16.99 7.48
C VAL A 441 -17.15 16.57 7.18
N ILE A 442 -16.76 15.34 7.51
CA ILE A 442 -15.40 14.84 7.30
C ILE A 442 -15.01 14.94 5.81
N GLY A 443 -13.80 15.40 5.51
CA GLY A 443 -13.28 15.65 4.16
C GLY A 443 -13.79 16.94 3.50
N THR A 444 -14.74 17.66 4.11
CA THR A 444 -15.29 18.89 3.50
C THR A 444 -14.39 20.09 3.79
N LEU A 445 -13.96 20.81 2.75
CA LEU A 445 -13.21 22.06 2.92
C LEU A 445 -14.15 23.18 3.38
N ILE A 446 -13.85 23.75 4.54
CA ILE A 446 -14.47 24.97 5.04
C ILE A 446 -13.56 26.13 4.66
N GLU A 447 -14.03 26.95 3.71
CA GLU A 447 -13.25 28.05 3.16
C GLU A 447 -13.14 29.25 4.12
N LYS A 448 -12.09 30.07 3.92
CA LYS A 448 -11.83 31.32 4.64
C LYS A 448 -13.05 32.19 4.93
N ALA A 449 -13.99 32.29 3.99
CA ALA A 449 -15.18 33.12 4.15
C ALA A 449 -16.06 32.70 5.34
N ALA A 450 -15.98 31.44 5.77
CA ALA A 450 -16.69 30.89 6.92
C ALA A 450 -15.85 30.92 8.23
N ILE A 451 -14.65 31.51 8.18
CA ILE A 451 -13.70 31.55 9.30
C ILE A 451 -13.67 32.96 9.88
N SER A 452 -13.83 33.05 11.21
CA SER A 452 -13.81 34.32 11.93
C SER A 452 -12.62 34.40 12.88
N PRO A 453 -11.96 35.56 13.04
CA PRO A 453 -10.99 35.76 14.11
C PRO A 453 -11.63 35.50 15.47
N ALA A 454 -10.90 34.84 16.36
CA ALA A 454 -11.37 34.51 17.70
C ALA A 454 -10.28 34.71 18.75
N SER A 455 -10.69 34.80 20.01
CA SER A 455 -9.78 34.77 21.16
C SER A 455 -10.32 33.81 22.20
N SER A 456 -9.48 32.87 22.63
CA SER A 456 -9.81 31.91 23.70
C SER A 456 -8.77 32.01 24.80
N SER A 457 -9.21 32.27 26.04
CA SER A 457 -8.31 32.47 27.20
C SER A 457 -7.19 33.49 26.95
N GLY A 458 -7.50 34.56 26.20
CA GLY A 458 -6.55 35.63 25.86
C GLY A 458 -5.60 35.31 24.70
N ARG A 459 -5.73 34.15 24.06
CA ARG A 459 -4.91 33.74 22.91
C ARG A 459 -5.65 34.02 21.61
N ALA A 460 -4.98 34.73 20.70
CA ALA A 460 -5.49 34.94 19.35
C ALA A 460 -5.61 33.61 18.59
N GLY A 461 -6.61 33.53 17.74
CA GLY A 461 -6.96 32.32 17.02
C GLY A 461 -8.06 32.57 16.00
N HIS A 462 -8.68 31.47 15.57
CA HIS A 462 -9.74 31.43 14.58
C HIS A 462 -10.88 30.55 15.08
N SER A 463 -12.11 30.90 14.74
CA SER A 463 -13.30 30.11 14.99
C SER A 463 -13.99 29.81 13.67
N VAL A 464 -14.46 28.58 13.54
CA VAL A 464 -15.08 28.06 12.32
C VAL A 464 -16.32 27.25 12.67
N LYS A 465 -17.34 27.30 11.83
CA LYS A 465 -18.51 26.43 11.92
C LYS A 465 -18.22 25.11 11.21
N VAL A 466 -18.32 24.01 11.94
CA VAL A 466 -18.14 22.63 11.44
C VAL A 466 -19.45 21.89 11.68
N GLY A 467 -20.30 21.81 10.64
CA GLY A 467 -21.65 21.29 10.80
C GLY A 467 -22.46 22.12 11.81
N ALA A 468 -23.04 21.46 12.81
CA ALA A 468 -23.74 22.13 13.91
C ALA A 468 -22.81 22.75 14.98
N PHE A 469 -21.51 22.43 14.92
CA PHE A 469 -20.53 22.76 15.95
C PHE A 469 -19.72 24.01 15.60
N THR A 470 -19.09 24.57 16.63
CA THR A 470 -18.14 25.68 16.50
C THR A 470 -16.79 25.19 17.01
N VAL A 471 -15.80 25.17 16.13
CA VAL A 471 -14.44 24.78 16.50
C VAL A 471 -13.58 26.03 16.57
N THR A 472 -12.89 26.22 17.70
CA THR A 472 -11.98 27.35 17.90
C THR A 472 -10.56 26.82 18.01
N PHE A 473 -9.68 27.32 17.15
CA PHE A 473 -8.25 27.05 17.16
C PHE A 473 -7.52 28.28 17.68
N SER A 474 -6.83 28.18 18.80
CA SER A 474 -6.00 29.26 19.33
C SER A 474 -4.58 28.76 19.59
N THR A 475 -3.56 29.55 19.25
CA THR A 475 -2.17 29.09 19.40
C THR A 475 -1.56 29.58 20.71
N SER A 476 -0.71 28.77 21.35
CA SER A 476 0.09 29.22 22.50
C SER A 476 1.47 29.75 22.13
N ASN A 477 2.11 29.17 21.11
CA ASN A 477 3.52 29.39 20.77
C ASN A 477 3.82 29.18 19.28
N GLY A 478 2.79 29.10 18.42
CA GLY A 478 2.93 28.85 16.98
C GLY A 478 3.11 27.37 16.60
N THR A 479 3.36 26.47 17.57
CA THR A 479 3.51 25.03 17.35
C THR A 479 2.44 24.20 18.07
N SER A 480 1.88 24.74 19.15
CA SER A 480 0.82 24.11 19.95
C SER A 480 -0.47 24.93 19.87
N PHE A 481 -1.59 24.22 19.80
CA PHE A 481 -2.92 24.71 19.52
C PHE A 481 -3.89 24.21 20.59
N PHE A 482 -4.62 25.15 21.17
CA PHE A 482 -5.78 24.87 21.98
C PHE A 482 -6.99 24.80 21.05
N VAL A 483 -7.60 23.62 21.00
CA VAL A 483 -8.81 23.34 20.23
C VAL A 483 -9.97 23.24 21.21
N ASP A 484 -11.02 24.02 20.96
CA ASP A 484 -12.27 23.97 21.73
C ASP A 484 -13.43 23.76 20.75
N VAL A 485 -14.12 22.63 20.90
CA VAL A 485 -15.29 22.23 20.12
C VAL A 485 -16.52 22.52 20.96
N ARG A 486 -17.44 23.30 20.41
CA ARG A 486 -18.69 23.67 21.07
C ARG A 486 -19.92 23.27 20.27
N ASP A 487 -20.94 22.81 20.95
CA ASP A 487 -22.24 22.51 20.36
C ASP A 487 -22.99 23.78 19.90
N ALA A 488 -24.19 23.60 19.37
CA ALA A 488 -25.04 24.69 18.89
C ALA A 488 -25.49 25.65 20.02
N GLN A 489 -25.48 25.19 21.27
CA GLN A 489 -25.82 25.96 22.47
C GLN A 489 -24.60 26.67 23.07
N GLY A 490 -23.41 26.46 22.50
CA GLY A 490 -22.16 27.06 22.94
C GLY A 490 -21.51 26.35 24.13
N GLN A 491 -21.97 25.14 24.49
CA GLN A 491 -21.31 24.30 25.50
C GLN A 491 -20.11 23.60 24.88
N SER A 492 -18.99 23.54 25.60
CA SER A 492 -17.79 22.80 25.16
C SER A 492 -18.06 21.30 25.26
N THR A 493 -17.89 20.58 24.15
CA THR A 493 -17.98 19.11 24.10
C THR A 493 -16.60 18.46 24.12
N ALA A 494 -15.60 19.14 23.57
CA ALA A 494 -14.20 18.76 23.67
C ALA A 494 -13.30 19.99 23.78
N SER A 495 -12.28 19.91 24.63
CA SER A 495 -11.24 20.95 24.74
C SER A 495 -9.89 20.31 25.01
N TYR A 496 -8.93 20.53 24.13
CA TYR A 496 -7.62 19.88 24.21
C TYR A 496 -6.47 20.75 23.67
N LEU A 497 -5.26 20.38 24.09
CA LEU A 497 -4.01 20.90 23.53
C LEU A 497 -3.49 19.89 22.51
N SER A 498 -3.08 20.38 21.34
CA SER A 498 -2.53 19.58 20.26
C SER A 498 -1.33 20.31 19.65
N ASP A 499 -0.29 19.58 19.29
CA ASP A 499 0.83 20.11 18.52
C ASP A 499 0.56 19.99 17.01
N LYS A 500 1.29 20.77 16.20
CA LYS A 500 1.31 20.58 14.75
C LYS A 500 1.75 19.16 14.44
N GLY A 501 0.88 18.41 13.78
CA GLY A 501 1.20 17.15 13.13
C GLY A 501 1.24 17.31 11.62
N GLU A 502 1.73 16.28 10.94
CA GLU A 502 1.60 16.15 9.50
C GLU A 502 0.46 15.18 9.21
N LEU A 503 -0.31 15.44 8.15
CA LEU A 503 -1.14 14.40 7.57
C LEU A 503 -0.23 13.52 6.69
N GLY A 504 0.65 12.81 7.38
CA GLY A 504 1.77 12.09 6.79
C GLY A 504 1.45 10.64 6.45
N PRO A 505 2.44 9.90 5.90
CA PRO A 505 2.25 8.49 5.58
C PRO A 505 1.73 7.73 6.81
N TYR A 506 0.93 6.69 6.55
CA TYR A 506 0.53 5.73 7.58
C TYR A 506 1.73 5.45 8.49
N PRO A 507 1.63 5.69 9.81
CA PRO A 507 2.76 5.47 10.69
C PRO A 507 3.15 4.00 10.55
N GLU A 508 4.33 3.77 9.95
CA GLU A 508 4.86 2.43 9.78
C GLU A 508 4.76 1.72 11.14
N PRO A 509 4.20 0.50 11.17
CA PRO A 509 4.08 -0.20 12.42
C PRO A 509 5.43 -0.24 13.12
N ARG A 510 5.44 0.07 14.42
CA ARG A 510 6.71 0.09 15.16
C ARG A 510 7.20 -1.34 15.32
N HIS A 511 8.13 -1.72 14.45
CA HIS A 511 8.83 -2.99 14.50
C HIS A 511 9.95 -2.91 15.53
N GLU A 512 10.15 -4.01 16.23
CA GLU A 512 11.24 -4.21 17.16
C GLU A 512 11.89 -5.55 16.86
N THR A 513 13.22 -5.55 16.82
CA THR A 513 14.02 -6.76 16.66
C THR A 513 14.74 -7.05 17.97
N LEU A 514 14.42 -8.18 18.58
CA LEU A 514 15.17 -8.72 19.71
C LEU A 514 16.19 -9.72 19.18
N THR A 515 17.45 -9.54 19.54
CA THR A 515 18.53 -10.48 19.24
C THR A 515 19.20 -10.89 20.53
N ALA A 516 19.49 -12.17 20.69
CA ALA A 516 20.23 -12.68 21.84
C ALA A 516 21.07 -13.89 21.43
N GLN A 517 22.16 -14.12 22.15
CA GLN A 517 23.08 -15.22 21.86
C GLN A 517 23.57 -15.89 23.15
N SER A 518 23.85 -17.20 23.10
CA SER A 518 24.47 -17.90 24.21
C SER A 518 25.89 -17.38 24.44
N GLY A 519 26.41 -17.46 25.66
CA GLY A 519 27.80 -17.05 25.94
C GLY A 519 28.85 -17.82 25.13
N ALA A 520 28.54 -19.03 24.66
CA ALA A 520 29.40 -19.82 23.78
C ALA A 520 29.25 -19.47 22.28
N GLY A 521 28.19 -18.74 21.92
CA GLY A 521 27.90 -18.32 20.56
C GLY A 521 27.30 -19.38 19.65
N ASP A 522 27.04 -20.57 20.16
CA ASP A 522 26.53 -21.75 19.44
C ASP A 522 25.00 -21.78 19.28
N VAL A 523 24.31 -20.94 20.05
CA VAL A 523 22.86 -20.71 19.96
C VAL A 523 22.60 -19.22 19.84
N SER A 524 21.83 -18.80 18.84
CA SER A 524 21.39 -17.41 18.70
C SER A 524 19.93 -17.34 18.28
N MET A 525 19.28 -16.22 18.59
CA MET A 525 17.92 -15.93 18.14
C MET A 525 17.78 -14.53 17.56
N MET A 526 16.75 -14.36 16.75
CA MET A 526 16.21 -13.08 16.32
C MET A 526 14.68 -13.18 16.34
N LEU A 527 14.02 -12.32 17.10
CA LEU A 527 12.56 -12.18 17.14
C LEU A 527 12.19 -10.80 16.62
N GLU A 528 11.49 -10.75 15.50
CA GLU A 528 10.86 -9.53 15.00
C GLU A 528 9.42 -9.49 15.50
N ARG A 529 9.04 -8.36 16.09
CA ARG A 529 7.70 -8.15 16.63
C ARG A 529 7.20 -6.75 16.30
N GLN A 530 5.89 -6.62 16.16
CA GLN A 530 5.20 -5.37 15.89
C GLN A 530 4.44 -4.92 17.14
N ARG A 531 4.51 -3.63 17.47
CA ARG A 531 3.63 -3.04 18.48
C ARG A 531 2.18 -3.16 18.05
N ALA A 532 1.39 -3.90 18.81
CA ALA A 532 -0.04 -4.08 18.62
C ALA A 532 -0.87 -3.03 19.37
N GLY A 533 -0.36 -2.51 20.50
CA GLY A 533 -1.08 -1.50 21.27
C GLY A 533 -0.38 -1.15 22.57
N GLN A 534 -1.03 -0.28 23.35
CA GLN A 534 -0.67 -0.02 24.73
C GLN A 534 -1.39 -1.05 25.62
N GLY A 535 -0.68 -1.66 26.57
CA GLY A 535 -1.30 -2.33 27.70
C GLY A 535 -1.63 -1.34 28.83
N ASP A 536 -2.11 -1.83 29.96
CA ASP A 536 -2.33 -1.00 31.14
C ASP A 536 -1.00 -0.37 31.62
N GLY A 537 -0.97 0.95 31.85
CA GLY A 537 0.23 1.68 32.29
C GLY A 537 1.25 1.93 31.16
N MET A 538 2.54 1.69 31.42
CA MET A 538 3.65 1.89 30.47
C MET A 538 3.90 0.67 29.56
N SER A 539 2.95 -0.25 29.53
CA SER A 539 3.09 -1.57 28.97
C SER A 539 2.81 -1.57 27.48
N THR A 540 3.52 -2.40 26.71
CA THR A 540 3.32 -2.50 25.26
C THR A 540 2.88 -3.92 24.90
N ILE A 541 1.80 -4.03 24.13
CA ILE A 541 1.35 -5.30 23.57
C ILE A 541 2.06 -5.47 22.23
N TYR A 542 2.64 -6.65 22.02
CA TYR A 542 3.33 -7.01 20.79
C TYR A 542 2.65 -8.20 20.10
N VAL A 543 2.87 -8.31 18.79
CA VAL A 543 2.58 -9.51 18.01
C VAL A 543 3.84 -9.92 17.25
N PRO A 544 4.08 -11.23 17.08
CA PRO A 544 5.28 -11.71 16.41
C PRO A 544 5.12 -11.56 14.89
N LEU A 545 6.19 -11.19 14.20
CA LEU A 545 6.27 -11.16 12.74
C LEU A 545 7.12 -12.32 12.23
N SER A 546 8.30 -12.49 12.83
CA SER A 546 9.20 -13.59 12.48
C SER A 546 10.02 -14.02 13.69
N PHE A 547 10.40 -15.29 13.70
CA PHE A 547 11.32 -15.85 14.67
C PHE A 547 12.36 -16.71 13.97
N SER A 548 13.62 -16.33 14.14
CA SER A 548 14.77 -17.06 13.64
C SER A 548 15.61 -17.55 14.81
N MET A 549 16.11 -18.77 14.73
CA MET A 549 17.01 -19.29 15.73
C MET A 549 18.04 -20.22 15.09
N THR A 550 19.30 -20.04 15.47
CA THR A 550 20.44 -20.84 15.01
C THR A 550 20.91 -21.74 16.13
N PHE A 551 21.01 -23.04 15.86
CA PHE A 551 21.63 -24.02 16.77
C PHE A 551 22.12 -25.22 15.95
N GLY A 552 23.17 -25.89 16.43
CA GLY A 552 23.74 -27.05 15.73
C GLY A 552 24.23 -26.71 14.31
N GLY A 553 24.64 -25.47 14.07
CA GLY A 553 25.12 -24.98 12.77
C GLY A 553 24.01 -24.74 11.72
N ARG A 554 22.74 -24.80 12.10
CA ARG A 554 21.60 -24.54 11.19
C ARG A 554 20.71 -23.43 11.75
N THR A 555 20.26 -22.55 10.87
CA THR A 555 19.26 -21.51 11.17
C THR A 555 17.88 -21.98 10.74
N TYR A 556 16.91 -21.83 11.64
CA TYR A 556 15.50 -22.10 11.41
C TYR A 556 14.75 -20.77 11.44
N VAL A 557 13.92 -20.52 10.44
CA VAL A 557 13.14 -19.28 10.31
C VAL A 557 11.65 -19.65 10.27
N VAL A 558 10.85 -19.00 11.11
CA VAL A 558 9.39 -19.11 11.15
C VAL A 558 8.81 -17.71 11.08
N ASP A 559 8.16 -17.38 9.97
CA ASP A 559 7.65 -16.04 9.65
C ASP A 559 6.18 -16.06 9.20
N ALA A 560 5.52 -17.19 9.41
CA ALA A 560 4.11 -17.37 9.12
C ALA A 560 3.29 -17.18 10.39
N MET A 561 2.29 -16.31 10.36
CA MET A 561 1.52 -15.92 11.56
C MET A 561 0.78 -17.09 12.21
N ASP A 562 0.30 -18.04 11.40
CA ASP A 562 -0.36 -19.27 11.87
C ASP A 562 0.60 -20.26 12.57
N ARG A 563 1.91 -20.07 12.41
CA ARG A 563 2.95 -20.88 13.06
C ARG A 563 3.61 -20.19 14.24
N LEU A 564 3.22 -18.95 14.55
CA LEU A 564 3.74 -18.17 15.65
C LEU A 564 2.66 -18.00 16.73
N ARG A 565 2.94 -18.37 17.97
CA ARG A 565 2.03 -18.14 19.10
C ARG A 565 2.75 -17.34 20.16
N TYR A 566 2.35 -16.09 20.33
CA TYR A 566 2.93 -15.18 21.29
C TYR A 566 1.98 -14.95 22.46
N THR A 567 2.51 -15.01 23.68
CA THR A 567 1.80 -14.70 24.92
C THR A 567 2.41 -13.43 25.48
N ASN A 568 1.61 -12.36 25.50
CA ASN A 568 1.99 -11.09 26.13
C ASN A 568 1.70 -11.14 27.63
N THR A 569 2.56 -10.48 28.40
CA THR A 569 2.39 -10.23 29.83
C THR A 569 2.34 -8.74 30.10
N HIS A 570 1.76 -8.36 31.25
CA HIS A 570 1.49 -6.95 31.57
C HIS A 570 2.74 -6.08 31.49
N HIS A 571 3.95 -6.56 31.78
CA HIS A 571 5.18 -5.76 31.63
C HIS A 571 6.21 -6.36 30.67
N ASN A 572 5.79 -7.30 29.83
CA ASN A 572 6.65 -8.07 28.94
C ASN A 572 7.77 -8.90 29.64
N TRP A 573 7.74 -8.99 30.97
CA TRP A 573 8.75 -9.66 31.81
C TRP A 573 8.69 -11.19 31.75
N GLU A 574 7.55 -11.74 31.34
CA GLU A 574 7.32 -13.18 31.21
C GLU A 574 6.70 -13.51 29.84
N ASP A 575 6.98 -12.68 28.83
CA ASP A 575 6.53 -12.96 27.47
C ASP A 575 7.08 -14.29 26.96
N ALA A 576 6.28 -14.98 26.16
CA ALA A 576 6.67 -16.26 25.58
C ALA A 576 6.22 -16.38 24.13
N LEU A 577 7.00 -17.11 23.34
CA LEU A 577 6.72 -17.44 21.95
C LEU A 577 6.89 -18.94 21.73
N GLU A 578 5.94 -19.53 21.02
CA GLU A 578 6.07 -20.84 20.40
C GLU A 578 6.04 -20.67 18.87
N ALA A 579 7.07 -21.16 18.18
CA ALA A 579 7.21 -21.10 16.72
C ALA A 579 7.38 -22.50 16.14
N LYS A 580 6.55 -22.87 15.14
CA LYS A 580 6.58 -24.21 14.53
C LYS A 580 7.27 -24.20 13.18
N THR A 581 8.26 -25.08 12.98
CA THR A 581 8.96 -25.23 11.71
C THR A 581 8.21 -26.19 10.77
N GLY A 582 8.50 -26.12 9.48
CA GLY A 582 7.95 -27.06 8.50
C GLY A 582 8.47 -28.50 8.65
N ASP A 583 9.59 -28.70 9.35
CA ASP A 583 10.21 -30.01 9.60
C ASP A 583 9.87 -30.60 10.99
N GLY A 584 8.85 -30.06 11.67
CA GLY A 584 8.28 -30.64 12.89
C GLY A 584 9.04 -30.30 14.17
N LEU A 585 9.77 -29.19 14.19
CA LEU A 585 10.35 -28.61 15.40
C LEU A 585 9.43 -27.53 15.97
N VAL A 586 9.48 -27.41 17.28
CA VAL A 586 8.84 -26.37 18.08
C VAL A 586 9.96 -25.59 18.75
N LEU A 587 10.14 -24.35 18.30
CA LEU A 587 11.11 -23.41 18.83
C LEU A 587 10.39 -22.58 19.90
N LEU A 588 10.92 -22.60 21.11
CA LEU A 588 10.35 -21.90 22.25
C LEU A 588 11.28 -20.77 22.66
N TRP A 589 10.70 -19.60 22.92
CA TRP A 589 11.38 -18.47 23.52
C TRP A 589 10.56 -17.95 24.70
N ARG A 590 11.24 -17.49 25.74
CA ARG A 590 10.61 -16.74 26.83
C ARG A 590 11.54 -15.70 27.42
N THR A 591 10.96 -14.62 27.91
CA THR A 591 11.61 -13.69 28.82
C THR A 591 11.55 -14.26 30.23
N ARG A 592 12.66 -14.15 30.97
CA ARG A 592 12.69 -14.38 32.42
C ARG A 592 13.21 -13.17 33.14
N PHE A 593 12.45 -12.73 34.14
CA PHE A 593 12.85 -11.68 35.07
C PHE A 593 13.26 -12.31 36.40
N LEU A 594 14.57 -12.50 36.59
CA LEU A 594 15.12 -12.95 37.88
C LEU A 594 15.74 -11.74 38.59
N ASP A 595 16.94 -11.35 38.14
CA ASP A 595 17.65 -10.15 38.59
C ASP A 595 17.82 -9.13 37.43
N GLU A 596 17.89 -9.62 36.19
CA GLU A 596 17.86 -8.86 34.93
C GLU A 596 16.91 -9.54 33.93
N ILE A 597 16.66 -8.90 32.78
CA ILE A 597 15.90 -9.50 31.69
C ILE A 597 16.82 -10.48 30.96
N HIS A 598 16.52 -11.77 31.07
CA HIS A 598 17.19 -12.81 30.30
C HIS A 598 16.25 -13.42 29.26
N HIS A 599 16.82 -13.83 28.14
CA HIS A 599 16.10 -14.62 27.15
C HIS A 599 16.45 -16.09 27.34
N GLU A 600 15.46 -16.96 27.32
CA GLU A 600 15.68 -18.41 27.36
C GLU A 600 15.03 -19.04 26.13
N VAL A 601 15.78 -19.90 25.44
CA VAL A 601 15.29 -20.68 24.31
C VAL A 601 15.32 -22.17 24.59
N GLU A 602 14.39 -22.91 24.00
CA GLU A 602 14.32 -24.37 24.05
C GLU A 602 13.82 -24.89 22.71
N VAL A 603 14.27 -26.09 22.31
CA VAL A 603 13.78 -26.73 21.08
C VAL A 603 13.25 -28.11 21.39
N LYS A 604 12.05 -28.38 20.90
CA LYS A 604 11.42 -29.71 20.96
C LYS A 604 11.04 -30.17 19.57
N ARG A 605 10.85 -31.45 19.41
CA ARG A 605 10.01 -31.99 18.34
C ARG A 605 8.54 -31.78 18.71
N GLU A 606 7.65 -31.81 17.73
CA GLU A 606 6.20 -31.81 18.00
C GLU A 606 5.74 -32.98 18.88
N SER A 607 6.50 -34.09 18.91
CA SER A 607 6.29 -35.21 19.84
C SER A 607 6.58 -34.87 21.31
N GLY A 608 7.19 -33.72 21.60
CA GLY A 608 7.67 -33.32 22.92
C GLY A 608 9.11 -33.74 23.24
N GLU A 609 9.77 -34.50 22.36
CA GLU A 609 11.18 -34.86 22.51
C GLU A 609 12.06 -33.62 22.49
N GLN A 610 12.92 -33.46 23.49
CA GLN A 610 13.82 -32.32 23.60
C GLN A 610 15.01 -32.45 22.64
N VAL A 611 15.23 -31.43 21.81
CA VAL A 611 16.32 -31.33 20.84
C VAL A 611 17.40 -30.37 21.34
N LEU A 612 17.00 -29.26 21.96
CA LEU A 612 17.87 -28.31 22.65
C LEU A 612 17.32 -28.10 24.05
N ALA A 613 18.15 -28.33 25.06
CA ALA A 613 17.79 -28.02 26.45
C ALA A 613 17.61 -26.51 26.65
N PRO A 614 16.86 -26.07 27.68
CA PRO A 614 16.73 -24.65 28.00
C PRO A 614 18.10 -23.98 28.07
N THR A 615 18.29 -23.00 27.21
CA THR A 615 19.56 -22.28 27.03
C THR A 615 19.29 -20.81 27.24
N VAL A 616 20.01 -20.22 28.20
CA VAL A 616 19.95 -18.78 28.47
C VAL A 616 20.81 -18.05 27.43
N LEU A 617 20.26 -16.97 26.89
CA LEU A 617 20.87 -16.07 25.93
C LEU A 617 21.00 -14.69 26.57
N GLU A 618 22.09 -14.00 26.23
CA GLU A 618 22.42 -12.64 26.65
C GLU A 618 22.20 -11.63 25.53
#